data_AF-A0A958RCY0-F1
#
_entry.id   AF-A0A958RCY0-F1
#
_cell.length_a   1.000
_cell.length_b   1.000
_cell.length_c   1.000
_cell.angle_alpha   90.00
_cell.angle_beta   90.00
_cell.angle_gamma   90.00
#
_symmetry.space_group_name_H-M   'P 1'
#
loop_
_entity.id
_entity.type
_entity.pdbx_description
1 polymer ?
#
loop_
_entity_poly.entity_id
_entity_poly.type
_entity_poly.pdbx_seq_one_letter_code
_entity_poly.pdbx_strand_id
1 'polypeptide(L)'
;QNPDSFKGRSLEKVDMAGSEIASLLSRIEGAITGVTVTHDNGEEIKLDIDYNGLKNAYITIAVENKAKKDLYYVEKAAFSLKGKTSPAEVILKLNESAPKHTAVESAYLDIKVTSPGTFPKQFLYKLDKKWVRKKDPGKIIVPVVLEPVGAAGYLNENEVLVKPEIKPQLKTTQVKPAASVRVPFRPQTKPQLSPQNAGPQSMIAKVAVKTTSMPKGMDGTWLNTDPNTTGITKVVISGNEKYIQFYEKCDAGDCDRGKQPLYPKKDPKTYEATFSTPGVTYYLTIDNNKGLKIIREIVYKKAGGRATRTEDTFEKQSATQQPAVAVSTPQPIDGIWINTDQSSMGITRIAVSSNGKQITMYEKCVPEDCNRGTRELRLENPPGIYTAVFQGKTATSHLILNFNETLKIAHRKTYTGGSEKVTSEGPFVKQTLQEAVADVAETNEPQGPDNTPVSLWEGLVADTNFEFPYEITNIRMDIYPDKNPRSGVFY
;
A
#
# COMPACT_ATOMS: atom_id res chain seq x y z
N GLN A 1 12.94 -35.25 9.66
CA GLN A 1 13.67 -33.98 9.48
C GLN A 1 13.49 -33.55 8.03
N ASN A 2 13.18 -32.28 7.75
CA ASN A 2 13.04 -31.81 6.37
C ASN A 2 14.44 -31.84 5.71
N PRO A 3 14.67 -32.65 4.65
CA PRO A 3 15.98 -32.74 4.00
C PRO A 3 16.49 -31.39 3.46
N ASP A 4 15.59 -30.43 3.30
CA ASP A 4 15.87 -29.06 2.85
C ASP A 4 16.27 -28.10 3.99
N SER A 5 16.33 -28.56 5.25
CA SER A 5 16.71 -27.69 6.36
C SER A 5 18.21 -27.43 6.38
N PHE A 6 18.58 -26.15 6.43
CA PHE A 6 19.98 -25.74 6.55
C PHE A 6 20.51 -25.81 7.98
N LYS A 7 19.67 -26.13 8.98
CA LYS A 7 20.04 -26.10 10.39
C LYS A 7 21.29 -26.95 10.68
N GLY A 8 22.29 -26.33 11.31
CA GLY A 8 23.58 -26.91 11.66
C GLY A 8 24.62 -26.90 10.54
N ARG A 9 24.29 -26.44 9.32
CA ARG A 9 25.25 -26.41 8.20
C ARG A 9 26.13 -25.16 8.25
N SER A 10 27.42 -25.35 8.06
CA SER A 10 28.35 -24.27 7.73
C SER A 10 28.24 -23.97 6.24
N LEU A 11 28.07 -22.69 5.90
CA LEU A 11 27.94 -22.25 4.51
C LEU A 11 29.31 -22.27 3.82
N GLU A 12 29.32 -22.73 2.58
CA GLU A 12 30.52 -22.75 1.73
C GLU A 12 30.81 -21.34 1.22
N LYS A 13 32.03 -20.85 1.42
CA LYS A 13 32.47 -19.57 0.88
C LYS A 13 32.66 -19.71 -0.63
N VAL A 14 32.13 -18.77 -1.40
CA VAL A 14 32.28 -18.73 -2.87
C VAL A 14 33.42 -17.78 -3.21
N ASP A 15 34.49 -18.31 -3.80
CA ASP A 15 35.59 -17.50 -4.29
C ASP A 15 35.12 -16.68 -5.50
N MET A 16 35.11 -15.35 -5.35
CA MET A 16 34.89 -14.46 -6.49
C MET A 16 36.24 -13.92 -6.94
N ALA A 17 36.59 -14.14 -8.20
CA ALA A 17 37.80 -13.59 -8.82
C ALA A 17 37.92 -12.06 -8.65
N GLY A 18 36.80 -11.33 -8.53
CA GLY A 18 36.81 -9.89 -8.23
C GLY A 18 36.91 -9.52 -6.74
N SER A 19 36.54 -10.43 -5.83
CA SER A 19 36.59 -10.16 -4.39
C SER A 19 38.03 -10.08 -3.86
N GLU A 20 38.97 -10.78 -4.49
CA GLU A 20 40.39 -10.70 -4.12
C GLU A 20 40.95 -9.31 -4.40
N ILE A 21 40.62 -8.71 -5.54
CA ILE A 21 41.04 -7.34 -5.89
C ILE A 21 40.45 -6.34 -4.90
N ALA A 22 39.16 -6.45 -4.58
CA ALA A 22 38.54 -5.60 -3.57
C ALA A 22 39.17 -5.81 -2.18
N SER A 23 39.56 -7.04 -1.85
CA SER A 23 40.21 -7.36 -0.59
C SER A 23 41.63 -6.78 -0.48
N LEU A 24 42.37 -6.69 -1.60
CA LEU A 24 43.68 -6.05 -1.66
C LEU A 24 43.60 -4.52 -1.46
N LEU A 25 42.52 -3.91 -1.93
CA LEU A 25 42.25 -2.47 -1.74
C LEU A 25 41.68 -2.15 -0.36
N SER A 26 41.04 -3.11 0.29
CA SER A 26 40.48 -2.97 1.63
C SER A 26 41.58 -3.04 2.69
N ARG A 27 41.83 -1.93 3.39
CA ARG A 27 42.68 -1.86 4.58
C ARG A 27 42.01 -2.39 5.86
N ILE A 28 40.88 -3.09 5.74
CA ILE A 28 40.18 -3.69 6.89
C ILE A 28 40.97 -4.91 7.36
N GLU A 29 41.57 -4.80 8.55
CA GLU A 29 42.17 -5.94 9.25
C GLU A 29 41.08 -6.92 9.69
N GLY A 30 41.32 -8.21 9.47
CA GLY A 30 40.42 -9.30 9.83
C GLY A 30 39.63 -9.92 8.68
N ALA A 31 38.81 -10.92 9.02
CA ALA A 31 38.01 -11.69 8.08
C ALA A 31 36.78 -12.31 8.76
N ILE A 32 35.75 -12.59 7.95
CA ILE A 32 34.71 -13.56 8.30
C ILE A 32 35.32 -14.95 8.10
N THR A 33 35.39 -15.74 9.18
CA THR A 33 36.02 -17.07 9.19
C THR A 33 35.02 -18.20 8.96
N GLY A 34 33.74 -17.96 9.24
CA GLY A 34 32.69 -18.95 9.07
C GLY A 34 31.30 -18.34 9.16
N VAL A 35 30.32 -19.03 8.56
CA VAL A 35 28.91 -18.71 8.71
C VAL A 35 28.17 -20.02 8.90
N THR A 36 27.49 -20.17 10.03
CA THR A 36 26.75 -21.40 10.37
C THR A 36 25.29 -21.09 10.56
N VAL A 37 24.42 -21.92 9.96
CA VAL A 37 22.96 -21.76 10.08
C VAL A 37 22.49 -22.41 11.38
N THR A 38 22.00 -21.63 12.34
CA THR A 38 21.52 -22.15 13.63
C THR A 38 20.03 -22.49 13.63
N HIS A 39 19.26 -21.86 12.74
CA HIS A 39 17.82 -22.10 12.61
C HIS A 39 17.34 -21.80 11.19
N ASP A 40 16.34 -22.58 10.72
CA ASP A 40 15.71 -22.41 9.42
C ASP A 40 14.26 -22.92 9.49
N ASN A 41 13.29 -22.07 9.15
CA ASN A 41 11.86 -22.41 9.18
C ASN A 41 11.08 -22.05 7.89
N GLY A 42 11.78 -21.85 6.78
CA GLY A 42 11.19 -21.45 5.49
C GLY A 42 11.09 -19.93 5.31
N GLU A 43 10.52 -19.20 6.26
CA GLU A 43 10.39 -17.72 6.20
C GLU A 43 11.60 -16.98 6.80
N GLU A 44 12.28 -17.63 7.73
CA GLU A 44 13.37 -17.07 8.52
C GLU A 44 14.57 -18.02 8.51
N ILE A 45 15.76 -17.43 8.53
CA ILE A 45 17.02 -18.12 8.82
C ILE A 45 17.78 -17.34 9.90
N LYS A 46 18.37 -18.07 10.84
CA LYS A 46 19.32 -17.53 11.82
C LYS A 46 20.72 -18.02 11.51
N LEU A 47 21.68 -17.12 11.59
CA LEU A 47 23.06 -17.32 11.20
C LEU A 47 23.97 -16.90 12.35
N ASP A 48 24.93 -17.74 12.69
CA ASP A 48 26.09 -17.38 13.49
C ASP A 48 27.23 -17.02 12.54
N ILE A 49 27.75 -15.81 12.66
CA ILE A 49 28.84 -15.31 11.83
C ILE A 49 30.09 -15.27 12.67
N ASP A 50 31.03 -16.14 12.36
CA ASP A 50 32.35 -16.17 12.98
C ASP A 50 33.28 -15.17 12.30
N TYR A 51 33.99 -14.38 13.11
CA TYR A 51 34.92 -13.39 12.62
C TYR A 51 36.16 -13.26 13.50
N ASN A 52 37.27 -12.91 12.87
CA ASN A 52 38.54 -12.65 13.55
C ASN A 52 39.12 -11.31 13.07
N GLY A 53 39.70 -10.53 13.98
CA GLY A 53 40.37 -9.25 13.67
C GLY A 53 39.46 -8.07 13.35
N LEU A 54 38.15 -8.27 13.12
CA LEU A 54 37.20 -7.21 12.77
C LEU A 54 36.77 -6.36 13.99
N LYS A 55 37.64 -5.47 14.48
CA LYS A 55 37.31 -4.55 15.58
C LYS A 55 36.56 -3.33 15.06
N ASN A 56 35.42 -2.99 15.69
CA ASN A 56 34.60 -1.81 15.36
C ASN A 56 34.09 -1.73 13.91
N ALA A 57 34.09 -2.83 13.17
CA ALA A 57 33.53 -2.86 11.83
C ALA A 57 31.99 -2.81 11.87
N TYR A 58 31.40 -2.44 10.75
CA TYR A 58 29.96 -2.48 10.50
C TYR A 58 29.68 -3.51 9.42
N ILE A 59 28.82 -4.48 9.72
CA ILE A 59 28.44 -5.55 8.82
C ILE A 59 27.07 -5.23 8.22
N THR A 60 26.95 -5.41 6.91
CA THR A 60 25.66 -5.44 6.19
C THR A 60 25.52 -6.76 5.46
N ILE A 61 24.33 -7.36 5.52
CA ILE A 61 24.04 -8.69 5.00
C ILE A 61 22.82 -8.61 4.10
N ALA A 62 22.96 -9.17 2.91
CA ALA A 62 21.90 -9.30 1.93
C ALA A 62 21.83 -10.74 1.40
N VAL A 63 20.68 -11.10 0.88
CA VAL A 63 20.46 -12.39 0.22
C VAL A 63 20.30 -12.14 -1.27
N GLU A 64 21.01 -12.90 -2.09
CA GLU A 64 21.03 -12.73 -3.54
C GLU A 64 20.52 -13.99 -4.27
N ASN A 65 19.96 -13.79 -5.45
CA ASN A 65 19.59 -14.88 -6.36
C ASN A 65 20.77 -15.37 -7.21
N LYS A 66 20.55 -16.36 -8.08
CA LYS A 66 21.59 -16.90 -8.99
C LYS A 66 22.23 -15.84 -9.91
N ALA A 67 21.49 -14.78 -10.23
CA ALA A 67 21.97 -13.66 -11.04
C ALA A 67 22.70 -12.57 -10.21
N LYS A 68 23.02 -12.85 -8.93
CA LYS A 68 23.64 -11.91 -7.99
C LYS A 68 22.87 -10.60 -7.84
N LYS A 69 21.54 -10.69 -7.89
CA LYS A 69 20.65 -9.58 -7.58
C LYS A 69 20.04 -9.79 -6.20
N ASP A 70 20.02 -8.72 -5.40
CA ASP A 70 19.35 -8.68 -4.11
C ASP A 70 17.91 -9.19 -4.20
N LEU A 71 17.55 -10.11 -3.31
CA LEU A 71 16.16 -10.50 -3.09
C LEU A 71 15.47 -9.47 -2.20
N TYR A 72 14.81 -8.49 -2.82
CA TYR A 72 14.09 -7.42 -2.10
C TYR A 72 12.99 -7.90 -1.15
N TYR A 73 12.51 -9.14 -1.31
CA TYR A 73 11.57 -9.77 -0.39
C TYR A 73 12.21 -10.28 0.89
N VAL A 74 13.53 -10.35 1.00
CA VAL A 74 14.24 -10.76 2.23
C VAL A 74 14.84 -9.52 2.88
N GLU A 75 14.55 -9.31 4.16
CA GLU A 75 15.06 -8.17 4.92
C GLU A 75 16.59 -8.23 5.00
N LYS A 76 17.23 -7.09 4.75
CA LYS A 76 18.67 -6.93 4.96
C LYS A 76 18.94 -6.76 6.45
N ALA A 77 20.01 -7.39 6.93
CA ALA A 77 20.50 -7.14 8.29
C ALA A 77 21.71 -6.22 8.27
N ALA A 78 21.83 -5.37 9.28
CA ALA A 78 23.01 -4.54 9.46
C ALA A 78 23.29 -4.29 10.95
N PHE A 79 24.55 -4.34 11.36
CA PHE A 79 24.93 -4.13 12.76
C PHE A 79 26.40 -3.78 12.93
N SER A 80 26.71 -3.10 14.03
CA SER A 80 28.09 -2.83 14.45
C SER A 80 28.67 -4.00 15.26
N LEU A 81 29.95 -4.30 15.04
CA LEU A 81 30.75 -5.24 15.84
C LEU A 81 31.37 -4.59 17.09
N LYS A 82 31.14 -3.29 17.33
CA LYS A 82 31.67 -2.60 18.51
C LYS A 82 31.16 -3.27 19.79
N GLY A 83 32.07 -3.87 20.56
CA GLY A 83 31.75 -4.57 21.81
C GLY A 83 31.09 -5.93 21.63
N LYS A 84 31.00 -6.47 20.41
CA LYS A 84 30.48 -7.82 20.15
C LYS A 84 31.62 -8.83 20.08
N THR A 85 31.37 -10.03 20.61
CA THR A 85 32.25 -11.20 20.48
C THR A 85 31.81 -12.09 19.31
N SER A 86 32.75 -12.83 18.71
CA SER A 86 32.44 -13.87 17.74
C SER A 86 31.90 -15.13 18.46
N PRO A 87 30.89 -15.83 17.91
CA PRO A 87 30.11 -15.48 16.72
C PRO A 87 29.08 -14.37 16.98
N ALA A 88 28.72 -13.62 15.94
CA ALA A 88 27.56 -12.71 15.97
C ALA A 88 26.32 -13.39 15.38
N GLU A 89 25.24 -13.46 16.16
CA GLU A 89 23.94 -13.94 15.68
C GLU A 89 23.25 -12.89 14.79
N VAL A 90 22.72 -13.35 13.67
CA VAL A 90 21.96 -12.56 12.69
C VAL A 90 20.69 -13.31 12.31
N ILE A 91 19.61 -12.55 12.14
CA ILE A 91 18.32 -13.08 11.68
C ILE A 91 17.97 -12.41 10.36
N LEU A 92 17.67 -13.21 9.34
CA LEU A 92 17.14 -12.75 8.05
C LEU A 92 15.75 -13.34 7.87
N LYS A 93 14.79 -12.49 7.49
CA LYS A 93 13.37 -12.86 7.38
C LYS A 93 12.81 -12.44 6.03
N LEU A 94 11.84 -13.20 5.54
CA LEU A 94 10.98 -12.74 4.46
C LEU A 94 10.16 -11.54 4.96
N ASN A 95 10.24 -10.43 4.24
CA ASN A 95 9.56 -9.18 4.55
C ASN A 95 8.03 -9.41 4.61
N GLU A 96 7.37 -8.83 5.61
CA GLU A 96 5.93 -8.92 5.78
C GLU A 96 5.11 -8.38 4.58
N SER A 97 5.74 -7.54 3.75
CA SER A 97 5.18 -6.99 2.52
C SER A 97 5.20 -7.97 1.34
N ALA A 98 5.91 -9.10 1.44
CA ALA A 98 5.92 -10.11 0.39
C ALA A 98 4.50 -10.69 0.20
N PRO A 99 3.98 -10.84 -1.03
CA PRO A 99 2.65 -11.39 -1.25
C PRO A 99 2.36 -12.71 -0.51
N LYS A 100 1.09 -12.98 -0.22
CA LYS A 100 0.70 -14.31 0.28
C LYS A 100 1.09 -15.34 -0.76
N HIS A 101 1.65 -16.46 -0.30
CA HIS A 101 2.19 -17.54 -1.14
C HIS A 101 3.46 -17.17 -1.94
N THR A 102 4.16 -16.09 -1.58
CA THR A 102 5.50 -15.85 -2.15
C THR A 102 6.42 -17.03 -1.87
N ALA A 103 6.99 -17.55 -2.94
CA ALA A 103 8.08 -18.51 -2.94
C ALA A 103 9.23 -17.91 -3.77
N VAL A 104 10.38 -17.69 -3.14
CA VAL A 104 11.59 -17.19 -3.82
C VAL A 104 12.80 -18.03 -3.42
N GLU A 105 13.77 -18.14 -4.32
CA GLU A 105 15.00 -18.90 -4.07
C GLU A 105 16.20 -17.96 -4.04
N SER A 106 17.01 -18.10 -2.99
CA SER A 106 18.31 -17.46 -2.89
C SER A 106 19.40 -18.43 -3.26
N ALA A 107 20.42 -17.95 -3.96
CA ALA A 107 21.63 -18.72 -4.23
C ALA A 107 22.76 -18.34 -3.28
N TYR A 108 22.85 -17.05 -2.91
CA TYR A 108 23.99 -16.53 -2.17
C TYR A 108 23.58 -15.69 -0.96
N LEU A 109 24.48 -15.65 0.02
CA LEU A 109 24.49 -14.74 1.14
C LEU A 109 25.66 -13.77 0.96
N ASP A 110 25.37 -12.50 0.78
CA ASP A 110 26.36 -11.43 0.62
C ASP A 110 26.60 -10.72 1.95
N ILE A 111 27.83 -10.81 2.46
CA ILE A 111 28.26 -10.16 3.70
C ILE A 111 29.29 -9.09 3.36
N LYS A 112 28.94 -7.83 3.56
CA LYS A 112 29.84 -6.69 3.37
C LYS A 112 30.26 -6.16 4.73
N VAL A 113 31.57 -6.04 4.93
CA VAL A 113 32.20 -5.49 6.13
C VAL A 113 32.77 -4.13 5.77
N THR A 114 32.39 -3.11 6.54
CA THR A 114 32.83 -1.72 6.36
C THR A 114 33.50 -1.21 7.62
N SER A 115 34.57 -0.44 7.46
CA SER A 115 35.17 0.37 8.52
C SER A 115 35.27 1.82 8.06
N PRO A 116 35.23 2.80 8.97
CA PRO A 116 35.34 4.21 8.61
C PRO A 116 36.58 4.49 7.75
N GLY A 117 36.38 5.13 6.59
CA GLY A 117 37.47 5.51 5.69
C GLY A 117 38.09 4.37 4.85
N THR A 118 37.49 3.17 4.86
CA THR A 118 37.96 2.03 4.06
C THR A 118 36.92 1.55 3.06
N PHE A 119 37.36 0.98 1.94
CA PHE A 119 36.46 0.28 1.03
C PHE A 119 35.86 -0.97 1.69
N PRO A 120 34.58 -1.29 1.41
CA PRO A 120 33.94 -2.48 1.95
C PRO A 120 34.67 -3.75 1.49
N LYS A 121 34.90 -4.67 2.44
CA LYS A 121 35.35 -6.03 2.15
C LYS A 121 34.12 -6.93 2.00
N GLN A 122 34.00 -7.60 0.87
CA GLN A 122 32.83 -8.42 0.53
C GLN A 122 33.16 -9.91 0.67
N PHE A 123 32.26 -10.67 1.29
CA PHE A 123 32.33 -12.12 1.45
C PHE A 123 31.03 -12.72 0.94
N LEU A 124 31.12 -13.65 -0.02
CA LEU A 124 29.97 -14.32 -0.61
C LEU A 124 29.93 -15.78 -0.14
N TYR A 125 28.79 -16.24 0.33
CA TYR A 125 28.58 -17.63 0.75
C TYR A 125 27.45 -18.26 -0.05
N LYS A 126 27.58 -19.55 -0.36
CA LYS A 126 26.52 -20.34 -1.00
C LYS A 126 25.44 -20.64 0.02
N LEU A 127 24.20 -20.28 -0.31
CA LEU A 127 23.04 -20.44 0.58
C LEU A 127 21.99 -21.40 0.01
N ASP A 128 21.65 -21.32 -1.29
CA ASP A 128 20.65 -22.20 -1.95
C ASP A 128 19.31 -22.40 -1.19
N LYS A 129 18.89 -21.41 -0.41
CA LYS A 129 17.67 -21.48 0.41
C LYS A 129 16.41 -21.12 -0.40
N LYS A 130 15.35 -21.91 -0.17
CA LYS A 130 13.98 -21.56 -0.57
C LYS A 130 13.27 -20.81 0.55
N TRP A 131 12.74 -19.64 0.22
CA TRP A 131 11.97 -18.79 1.10
C TRP A 131 10.50 -18.94 0.76
N VAL A 132 9.70 -19.39 1.70
CA VAL A 132 8.28 -19.66 1.47
C VAL A 132 7.47 -19.04 2.59
N ARG A 133 6.55 -18.13 2.23
CA ARG A 133 5.57 -17.62 3.20
C ARG A 133 4.58 -18.73 3.54
N LYS A 134 4.59 -19.20 4.80
CA LYS A 134 3.66 -20.21 5.29
C LYS A 134 2.25 -19.72 5.05
N LYS A 135 1.39 -20.63 4.57
CA LYS A 135 -0.05 -20.37 4.53
C LYS A 135 -0.50 -20.15 5.97
N ASP A 136 -1.18 -19.04 6.21
CA ASP A 136 -1.80 -18.74 7.49
C ASP A 136 -2.69 -19.95 7.88
N PRO A 137 -2.33 -20.70 8.94
CA PRO A 137 -3.06 -21.91 9.32
C PRO A 137 -4.51 -21.59 9.73
N GLY A 138 -4.82 -20.33 10.02
CA GLY A 138 -6.16 -19.86 10.36
C GLY A 138 -7.19 -19.90 9.22
N LYS A 139 -6.80 -20.30 8.00
CA LYS A 139 -7.73 -20.46 6.86
C LYS A 139 -7.51 -21.77 6.09
N ILE A 140 -7.27 -22.87 6.78
CA ILE A 140 -7.47 -24.18 6.16
C ILE A 140 -8.97 -24.42 6.13
N ILE A 141 -9.61 -24.12 4.99
CA ILE A 141 -10.94 -24.67 4.69
C ILE A 141 -10.70 -26.17 4.46
N VAL A 142 -10.91 -26.98 5.49
CA VAL A 142 -11.02 -28.43 5.32
C VAL A 142 -12.40 -28.64 4.73
N PRO A 143 -12.54 -29.07 3.46
CA PRO A 143 -13.85 -29.45 2.94
C PRO A 143 -14.30 -30.68 3.73
N VAL A 144 -15.19 -30.47 4.70
CA VAL A 144 -15.86 -31.56 5.39
C VAL A 144 -17.01 -31.98 4.48
N VAL A 145 -16.81 -33.06 3.73
CA VAL A 145 -17.92 -33.75 3.07
C VAL A 145 -18.64 -34.50 4.18
N LEU A 146 -19.81 -34.02 4.58
CA LEU A 146 -20.65 -34.70 5.55
C LEU A 146 -21.35 -35.85 4.82
N GLU A 147 -20.91 -37.08 5.09
CA GLU A 147 -21.67 -38.26 4.71
C GLU A 147 -22.76 -38.50 5.75
N PRO A 148 -24.05 -38.58 5.35
CA PRO A 148 -25.12 -38.86 6.29
C PRO A 148 -24.94 -40.26 6.89
N VAL A 149 -24.92 -40.33 8.22
CA VAL A 149 -24.82 -41.59 8.97
C VAL A 149 -26.21 -42.05 9.44
N GLY A 150 -26.47 -43.36 9.32
CA GLY A 150 -27.72 -43.99 9.78
C GLY A 150 -28.91 -43.75 8.84
N ALA A 151 -30.12 -43.63 9.41
CA ALA A 151 -31.37 -43.53 8.66
C ALA A 151 -31.42 -42.34 7.67
N ALA A 152 -30.66 -41.27 7.95
CA ALA A 152 -30.56 -40.10 7.09
C ALA A 152 -29.82 -40.37 5.77
N GLY A 153 -28.97 -41.40 5.71
CA GLY A 153 -28.27 -41.80 4.46
C GLY A 153 -29.16 -42.52 3.46
N TYR A 154 -30.39 -42.87 3.85
CA TYR A 154 -31.39 -43.50 2.99
C TYR A 154 -32.44 -42.52 2.45
N LEU A 155 -32.34 -41.23 2.82
CA LEU A 155 -33.23 -40.20 2.27
C LEU A 155 -32.75 -39.83 0.86
N ASN A 156 -33.42 -40.40 -0.13
CA ASN A 156 -33.20 -40.04 -1.53
C ASN A 156 -33.75 -38.63 -1.76
N GLU A 157 -33.00 -37.74 -2.41
CA GLU A 157 -33.39 -36.35 -2.71
C GLU A 157 -34.71 -36.21 -3.50
N ASN A 158 -35.25 -37.31 -4.00
CA ASN A 158 -36.47 -37.35 -4.81
C ASN A 158 -37.76 -37.67 -4.02
N GLU A 159 -37.69 -37.94 -2.71
CA GLU A 159 -38.91 -38.09 -1.91
C GLU A 159 -39.46 -36.72 -1.49
N VAL A 160 -40.37 -36.20 -2.31
CA VAL A 160 -41.19 -35.04 -1.99
C VAL A 160 -42.06 -35.38 -0.78
N LEU A 161 -41.71 -34.85 0.39
CA LEU A 161 -42.56 -34.86 1.58
C LEU A 161 -43.89 -34.17 1.23
N VAL A 162 -44.93 -34.98 1.00
CA VAL A 162 -46.31 -34.49 0.83
C VAL A 162 -46.71 -33.82 2.13
N LYS A 163 -46.68 -32.48 2.12
CA LYS A 163 -47.11 -31.65 3.24
C LYS A 163 -48.59 -31.96 3.54
N PRO A 164 -48.95 -32.47 4.73
CA PRO A 164 -50.35 -32.73 5.04
C PRO A 164 -51.12 -31.42 5.05
N GLU A 165 -52.18 -31.37 4.22
CA GLU A 165 -53.06 -30.21 4.10
C GLU A 165 -54.00 -30.16 5.32
N ILE A 166 -53.50 -29.59 6.43
CA ILE A 166 -54.34 -29.32 7.60
C ILE A 166 -55.12 -28.04 7.33
N LYS A 167 -56.40 -28.16 6.94
CA LYS A 167 -57.31 -27.03 6.82
C LYS A 167 -57.65 -26.49 8.22
N PRO A 168 -57.32 -25.24 8.56
CA PRO A 168 -57.61 -24.69 9.87
C PRO A 168 -59.12 -24.48 10.03
N GLN A 169 -59.73 -25.16 11.00
CA GLN A 169 -61.08 -24.83 11.46
C GLN A 169 -61.00 -23.72 12.51
N LEU A 170 -61.42 -22.51 12.13
CA LEU A 170 -61.63 -21.39 13.03
C LEU A 170 -62.90 -21.64 13.86
N LYS A 171 -62.74 -22.03 15.13
CA LYS A 171 -63.80 -21.90 16.14
C LYS A 171 -63.80 -20.47 16.67
N THR A 172 -64.79 -19.68 16.28
CA THR A 172 -65.01 -18.34 16.82
C THR A 172 -65.73 -18.46 18.17
N THR A 173 -65.00 -18.25 19.27
CA THR A 173 -65.62 -18.06 20.59
C THR A 173 -65.84 -16.55 20.79
N GLN A 174 -67.11 -16.12 20.85
CA GLN A 174 -67.45 -14.73 21.17
C GLN A 174 -67.09 -14.44 22.63
N VAL A 175 -66.16 -13.50 22.85
CA VAL A 175 -65.87 -12.94 24.18
C VAL A 175 -66.60 -11.60 24.31
N LYS A 176 -67.45 -11.50 25.32
CA LYS A 176 -68.22 -10.32 25.72
C LYS A 176 -67.28 -9.26 26.32
N PRO A 177 -67.31 -7.98 25.87
CA PRO A 177 -66.41 -6.96 26.39
C PRO A 177 -66.81 -6.48 27.79
N ALA A 178 -65.83 -6.47 28.71
CA ALA A 178 -65.94 -5.86 30.03
C ALA A 178 -65.47 -4.39 30.00
N ALA A 179 -65.98 -3.63 30.95
CA ALA A 179 -66.10 -2.17 30.94
C ALA A 179 -64.79 -1.36 30.93
N SER A 180 -64.93 -0.18 30.32
CA SER A 180 -63.98 0.94 30.29
C SER A 180 -63.67 1.48 31.69
N VAL A 181 -62.39 1.55 32.05
CA VAL A 181 -61.88 2.30 33.21
C VAL A 181 -61.13 3.53 32.69
N ARG A 182 -61.65 4.71 33.00
CA ARG A 182 -61.01 6.02 32.75
C ARG A 182 -59.94 6.29 33.81
N VAL A 183 -58.77 6.76 33.38
CA VAL A 183 -57.74 7.35 34.24
C VAL A 183 -57.68 8.85 33.96
N PRO A 184 -57.70 9.75 34.97
CA PRO A 184 -57.63 11.19 34.75
C PRO A 184 -56.18 11.67 34.57
N PHE A 185 -56.00 12.54 33.58
CA PHE A 185 -54.79 13.32 33.29
C PHE A 185 -54.52 14.34 34.41
N ARG A 186 -53.28 14.42 34.89
CA ARG A 186 -52.81 15.45 35.84
C ARG A 186 -51.74 16.32 35.16
N PRO A 187 -51.93 17.65 35.03
CA PRO A 187 -50.92 18.52 34.42
C PRO A 187 -49.81 18.87 35.42
N GLN A 188 -48.54 18.81 34.97
CA GLN A 188 -47.38 19.23 35.75
C GLN A 188 -47.12 20.73 35.61
N THR A 189 -47.05 21.41 36.75
CA THR A 189 -46.61 22.80 36.91
C THR A 189 -45.08 22.91 36.99
N LYS A 190 -44.53 23.87 36.25
CA LYS A 190 -43.11 24.33 36.30
C LYS A 190 -42.70 24.81 37.70
N PRO A 191 -41.46 24.56 38.15
CA PRO A 191 -40.87 25.31 39.25
C PRO A 191 -40.18 26.59 38.74
N GLN A 192 -40.48 27.68 39.43
CA GLN A 192 -39.96 29.03 39.29
C GLN A 192 -38.76 29.18 40.24
N LEU A 193 -37.58 29.54 39.72
CA LEU A 193 -36.39 29.86 40.51
C LEU A 193 -36.42 31.34 40.92
N SER A 194 -36.22 31.60 42.21
CA SER A 194 -35.95 32.92 42.77
C SER A 194 -34.47 33.02 43.22
N PRO A 195 -33.87 34.23 43.22
CA PRO A 195 -32.45 34.43 43.51
C PRO A 195 -32.20 34.91 44.95
N GLN A 196 -31.08 34.51 45.57
CA GLN A 196 -30.56 35.21 46.76
C GLN A 196 -29.04 35.01 46.97
N ASN A 197 -28.33 36.13 46.76
CA ASN A 197 -27.20 36.74 47.48
C ASN A 197 -26.14 35.93 48.26
N ALA A 198 -24.89 36.16 47.81
CA ALA A 198 -23.74 36.78 48.50
C ALA A 198 -23.20 36.23 49.85
N GLY A 199 -21.91 35.85 49.83
CA GLY A 199 -21.04 35.82 51.02
C GLY A 199 -19.67 35.16 50.75
N PRO A 200 -18.52 35.75 51.12
CA PRO A 200 -17.23 35.49 50.48
C PRO A 200 -16.35 34.48 51.25
N GLN A 201 -15.66 33.57 50.55
CA GLN A 201 -14.48 32.91 51.08
C GLN A 201 -13.36 32.77 50.03
N SER A 202 -12.28 33.48 50.36
CA SER A 202 -10.90 33.29 49.93
C SER A 202 -10.50 31.82 49.77
N MET A 203 -9.87 31.46 48.64
CA MET A 203 -8.76 30.49 48.59
C MET A 203 -7.87 30.69 47.35
N ILE A 204 -6.65 31.14 47.61
CA ILE A 204 -5.35 30.79 47.01
C ILE A 204 -5.42 29.96 45.71
N ALA A 205 -5.11 30.59 44.58
CA ALA A 205 -4.84 29.92 43.32
C ALA A 205 -3.49 29.16 43.39
N LYS A 206 -3.54 27.84 43.60
CA LYS A 206 -2.44 26.95 43.24
C LYS A 206 -2.44 26.77 41.72
N VAL A 207 -1.54 27.49 41.05
CA VAL A 207 -1.14 27.20 39.67
C VAL A 207 -0.46 25.83 39.66
N ALA A 208 -1.23 24.79 39.36
CA ALA A 208 -0.69 23.47 39.09
C ALA A 208 -0.04 23.49 37.70
N VAL A 209 1.29 23.66 37.67
CA VAL A 209 2.10 23.38 36.48
C VAL A 209 1.95 21.90 36.17
N LYS A 210 1.08 21.57 35.22
CA LYS A 210 0.89 20.22 34.70
C LYS A 210 2.16 19.84 33.93
N THR A 211 3.09 19.19 34.62
CA THR A 211 4.28 18.60 34.01
C THR A 211 3.81 17.38 33.22
N THR A 212 3.46 17.58 31.95
CA THR A 212 3.25 16.49 30.99
C THR A 212 4.58 15.77 30.80
N SER A 213 4.71 14.58 31.38
CA SER A 213 5.83 13.69 31.10
C SER A 213 5.87 13.42 29.60
N MET A 214 6.98 13.77 28.94
CA MET A 214 7.16 13.56 27.51
C MET A 214 6.83 12.09 27.13
N PRO A 215 6.05 11.85 26.06
CA PRO A 215 5.80 10.50 25.59
C PRO A 215 7.13 9.80 25.32
N LYS A 216 7.25 8.57 25.82
CA LYS A 216 8.45 7.73 25.69
C LYS A 216 8.64 7.39 24.20
N GLY A 217 9.54 8.10 23.52
CA GLY A 217 9.92 7.86 22.13
C GLY A 217 9.64 9.02 21.16
N MET A 218 10.37 9.05 20.05
CA MET A 218 10.27 10.07 19.01
C MET A 218 9.10 9.86 18.03
N ASP A 219 8.48 8.67 18.02
CA ASP A 219 7.38 8.37 17.09
C ASP A 219 6.25 9.39 17.18
N GLY A 220 5.81 9.88 16.02
CA GLY A 220 4.77 10.89 15.89
C GLY A 220 5.03 11.87 14.75
N THR A 221 4.11 12.82 14.62
CA THR A 221 4.21 13.95 13.68
C THR A 221 4.78 15.16 14.41
N TRP A 222 5.74 15.80 13.78
CA TRP A 222 6.48 16.94 14.27
C TRP A 222 6.35 18.08 13.26
N LEU A 223 5.94 19.25 13.72
CA LEU A 223 5.74 20.43 12.88
C LEU A 223 6.86 21.42 13.14
N ASN A 224 7.39 22.03 12.08
CA ASN A 224 8.42 23.05 12.22
C ASN A 224 7.83 24.25 12.98
N THR A 225 8.54 24.71 14.01
CA THR A 225 8.11 25.84 14.84
C THR A 225 8.34 27.19 14.16
N ASP A 226 9.13 27.24 13.08
CA ASP A 226 9.30 28.43 12.25
C ASP A 226 8.26 28.45 11.12
N PRO A 227 7.20 29.29 11.19
CA PRO A 227 6.18 29.39 10.14
C PRO A 227 6.73 29.95 8.82
N ASN A 228 7.89 30.62 8.86
CA ASN A 228 8.54 31.22 7.69
C ASN A 228 9.60 30.32 7.07
N THR A 229 9.78 29.09 7.59
CA THR A 229 10.73 28.15 6.99
C THR A 229 10.40 27.95 5.51
N THR A 230 11.43 28.09 4.68
CA THR A 230 11.41 27.64 3.27
C THR A 230 11.88 26.19 3.15
N GLY A 231 12.18 25.55 4.28
CA GLY A 231 12.76 24.23 4.39
C GLY A 231 11.75 23.14 4.73
N ILE A 232 12.13 22.31 5.70
CA ILE A 232 11.32 21.18 6.17
C ILE A 232 10.17 21.73 7.00
N THR A 233 8.93 21.54 6.57
CA THR A 233 7.74 22.01 7.28
C THR A 233 7.20 20.99 8.27
N LYS A 234 7.36 19.70 7.97
CA LYS A 234 6.78 18.60 8.75
C LYS A 234 7.66 17.36 8.68
N VAL A 235 7.73 16.62 9.79
CA VAL A 235 8.43 15.33 9.88
C VAL A 235 7.54 14.31 10.57
N VAL A 236 7.57 13.07 10.07
CA VAL A 236 6.88 11.92 10.66
C VAL A 236 7.92 10.87 11.01
N ILE A 237 8.03 10.53 12.29
CA ILE A 237 8.88 9.45 12.78
C ILE A 237 7.97 8.27 13.13
N SER A 238 8.31 7.07 12.65
CA SER A 238 7.45 5.90 12.78
C SER A 238 8.24 4.59 12.92
N GLY A 239 7.53 3.55 13.38
CA GLY A 239 8.03 2.19 13.43
C GLY A 239 9.02 1.97 14.59
N ASN A 240 8.78 2.62 15.73
CA ASN A 240 9.69 2.65 16.88
C ASN A 240 11.04 3.25 16.49
N GLU A 241 11.01 4.47 15.95
CA GLU A 241 12.19 5.27 15.60
C GLU A 241 13.06 4.66 14.49
N LYS A 242 12.46 3.78 13.67
CA LYS A 242 13.16 3.11 12.56
C LYS A 242 13.06 3.86 11.24
N TYR A 243 12.07 4.73 11.10
CA TYR A 243 11.81 5.43 9.85
C TYR A 243 11.51 6.90 10.09
N ILE A 244 11.94 7.71 9.13
CA ILE A 244 11.63 9.12 9.03
C ILE A 244 11.07 9.44 7.65
N GLN A 245 10.04 10.27 7.61
CA GLN A 245 9.52 10.89 6.41
C GLN A 245 9.45 12.39 6.65
N PHE A 246 9.83 13.20 5.69
CA PHE A 246 9.75 14.65 5.83
C PHE A 246 9.11 15.31 4.63
N TYR A 247 8.58 16.48 4.88
CA TYR A 247 7.89 17.32 3.93
C TYR A 247 8.58 18.67 3.87
N GLU A 248 8.74 19.21 2.68
CA GLU A 248 9.27 20.55 2.46
C GLU A 248 8.23 21.48 1.89
N LYS A 249 8.40 22.78 2.14
CA LYS A 249 7.54 23.80 1.56
C LYS A 249 7.68 23.82 0.02
N CYS A 250 6.54 23.80 -0.66
CA CYS A 250 6.39 23.94 -2.10
C CYS A 250 5.27 24.94 -2.42
N ASP A 251 5.19 25.36 -3.69
CA ASP A 251 4.24 26.41 -4.13
C ASP A 251 2.77 26.05 -3.84
N ALA A 252 2.42 24.77 -3.91
CA ALA A 252 1.06 24.25 -3.67
C ALA A 252 0.93 23.48 -2.34
N GLY A 253 1.74 23.81 -1.33
CA GLY A 253 1.71 23.17 -0.01
C GLY A 253 2.96 22.35 0.30
N ASP A 254 2.80 21.26 1.05
CA ASP A 254 3.92 20.41 1.47
C ASP A 254 4.27 19.37 0.40
N CYS A 255 5.51 19.38 -0.10
CA CYS A 255 6.06 18.30 -0.91
C CYS A 255 6.62 17.18 -0.03
N ASP A 256 6.10 15.97 -0.21
CA ASP A 256 6.63 14.77 0.40
C ASP A 256 7.98 14.37 -0.23
N ARG A 257 9.02 14.21 0.60
CA ARG A 257 10.35 13.75 0.17
C ARG A 257 10.56 12.24 0.35
N GLY A 258 9.50 11.53 0.74
CA GLY A 258 9.47 10.08 0.91
C GLY A 258 9.89 9.63 2.30
N LYS A 259 9.93 8.31 2.48
CA LYS A 259 10.27 7.64 3.75
C LYS A 259 11.64 6.98 3.64
N GLN A 260 12.48 7.18 4.65
CA GLN A 260 13.82 6.60 4.74
C GLN A 260 14.05 5.92 6.09
N PRO A 261 14.95 4.92 6.15
CA PRO A 261 15.42 4.39 7.41
C PRO A 261 16.09 5.49 8.25
N LEU A 262 15.88 5.40 9.56
CA LEU A 262 16.48 6.27 10.57
C LEU A 262 17.53 5.47 11.34
N TYR A 263 18.76 5.94 11.36
CA TYR A 263 19.88 5.23 11.99
C TYR A 263 20.35 5.94 13.26
N PRO A 264 20.49 5.25 14.39
CA PRO A 264 21.05 5.85 15.60
C PRO A 264 22.55 6.14 15.41
N LYS A 265 23.00 7.31 15.86
CA LYS A 265 24.41 7.70 15.91
C LYS A 265 25.08 7.20 17.19
N LYS A 266 26.37 7.54 17.38
CA LYS A 266 27.13 7.19 18.60
C LYS A 266 26.50 7.75 19.88
N ASP A 267 25.89 8.94 19.81
CA ASP A 267 25.08 9.48 20.89
C ASP A 267 23.65 8.92 20.76
N PRO A 268 23.13 8.19 21.76
CA PRO A 268 21.82 7.56 21.70
C PRO A 268 20.65 8.53 21.54
N LYS A 269 20.85 9.84 21.72
CA LYS A 269 19.85 10.88 21.46
C LYS A 269 19.92 11.46 20.05
N THR A 270 20.86 11.00 19.24
CA THR A 270 21.10 11.51 17.89
C THR A 270 20.86 10.43 16.84
N TYR A 271 20.25 10.83 15.73
CA TYR A 271 19.91 9.93 14.62
C TYR A 271 20.30 10.56 13.30
N GLU A 272 20.48 9.75 12.28
CA GLU A 272 20.77 10.18 10.92
C GLU A 272 19.87 9.51 9.89
N ALA A 273 19.53 10.27 8.85
CA ALA A 273 18.85 9.77 7.67
C ALA A 273 19.35 10.50 6.43
N THR A 274 19.40 9.77 5.31
CA THR A 274 19.90 10.29 4.03
C THR A 274 18.82 10.16 2.97
N PHE A 275 18.53 11.26 2.28
CA PHE A 275 17.56 11.31 1.19
C PHE A 275 18.28 11.76 -0.07
N SER A 276 18.16 10.99 -1.15
CA SER A 276 18.82 11.28 -2.42
C SER A 276 17.76 11.53 -3.49
N THR A 277 17.79 12.72 -4.08
CA THR A 277 16.97 13.08 -5.24
C THR A 277 17.87 13.35 -6.45
N PRO A 278 17.29 13.45 -7.66
CA PRO A 278 18.04 13.94 -8.81
C PRO A 278 18.63 15.32 -8.51
N GLY A 279 19.96 15.43 -8.54
CA GLY A 279 20.69 16.69 -8.34
C GLY A 279 21.03 17.07 -6.89
N VAL A 280 20.40 16.47 -5.86
CA VAL A 280 20.60 16.86 -4.46
C VAL A 280 20.63 15.64 -3.52
N THR A 281 21.44 15.72 -2.47
CA THR A 281 21.39 14.79 -1.33
C THR A 281 21.15 15.57 -0.05
N TYR A 282 20.19 15.15 0.76
CA TYR A 282 19.89 15.69 2.08
C TYR A 282 20.44 14.74 3.15
N TYR A 283 21.25 15.27 4.05
CA TYR A 283 21.67 14.60 5.27
C TYR A 283 20.94 15.24 6.44
N LEU A 284 20.09 14.46 7.11
CA LEU A 284 19.37 14.91 8.29
C LEU A 284 20.07 14.34 9.53
N THR A 285 20.49 15.21 10.44
CA THR A 285 20.88 14.81 11.80
C THR A 285 19.81 15.29 12.77
N ILE A 286 19.21 14.35 13.49
CA ILE A 286 18.12 14.60 14.43
C ILE A 286 18.69 14.55 15.85
N ASP A 287 18.41 15.57 16.65
CA ASP A 287 18.74 15.65 18.08
C ASP A 287 17.44 15.77 18.89
N ASN A 288 17.20 14.83 19.80
CA ASN A 288 15.99 14.76 20.63
C ASN A 288 16.25 15.12 22.11
N ASN A 289 17.30 15.90 22.41
CA ASN A 289 17.62 16.24 23.80
C ASN A 289 16.66 17.22 24.46
N LYS A 290 16.07 18.16 23.70
CA LYS A 290 15.22 19.25 24.21
C LYS A 290 14.13 19.65 23.21
N GLY A 291 13.40 18.66 22.70
CA GLY A 291 12.58 18.79 21.49
C GLY A 291 13.33 18.31 20.26
N LEU A 292 12.61 18.13 19.15
CA LEU A 292 13.18 17.58 17.93
C LEU A 292 13.87 18.69 17.14
N LYS A 293 15.19 18.63 17.08
CA LYS A 293 16.00 19.50 16.22
C LYS A 293 16.47 18.71 15.02
N ILE A 294 16.35 19.28 13.83
CA ILE A 294 16.85 18.66 12.61
C ILE A 294 17.87 19.58 11.96
N ILE A 295 19.11 19.12 11.93
CA ILE A 295 20.17 19.75 11.17
C ILE A 295 20.14 19.12 9.77
N ARG A 296 19.79 19.93 8.78
CA ARG A 296 19.77 19.53 7.37
C ARG A 296 21.01 20.06 6.68
N GLU A 297 21.76 19.16 6.07
CA GLU A 297 22.86 19.49 5.17
C GLU A 297 22.49 19.08 3.74
N ILE A 298 22.47 20.05 2.82
CA ILE A 298 22.11 19.86 1.42
C ILE A 298 23.39 19.87 0.59
N VAL A 299 23.65 18.77 -0.11
CA VAL A 299 24.80 18.65 -1.02
C VAL A 299 24.30 18.54 -2.46
N TYR A 300 24.63 19.53 -3.28
CA TYR A 300 24.29 19.56 -4.69
C TYR A 300 25.29 18.71 -5.50
N LYS A 301 24.78 17.87 -6.40
CA LYS A 301 25.61 16.94 -7.20
C LYS A 301 26.38 17.63 -8.34
N LYS A 302 26.10 18.89 -8.65
CA LYS A 302 26.84 19.67 -9.66
C LYS A 302 28.17 20.16 -9.09
N ALA A 303 29.24 20.10 -9.91
CA ALA A 303 30.56 20.57 -9.53
C ALA A 303 30.50 22.04 -9.08
N GLY A 304 30.99 22.32 -7.87
CA GLY A 304 30.99 23.66 -7.27
C GLY A 304 29.77 24.00 -6.39
N GLY A 305 28.83 23.07 -6.18
CA GLY A 305 27.73 23.27 -5.25
C GLY A 305 28.21 23.40 -3.81
N ARG A 306 28.05 24.59 -3.20
CA ARG A 306 28.32 24.79 -1.78
C ARG A 306 27.29 24.02 -0.96
N ALA A 307 27.74 23.23 0.01
CA ALA A 307 26.84 22.61 0.97
C ALA A 307 26.15 23.70 1.79
N THR A 308 24.81 23.66 1.86
CA THR A 308 24.05 24.54 2.74
C THR A 308 23.62 23.76 3.97
N ARG A 309 23.77 24.38 5.14
CA ARG A 309 23.42 23.79 6.42
C ARG A 309 22.36 24.66 7.08
N THR A 310 21.20 24.07 7.38
CA THR A 310 20.10 24.73 8.11
C THR A 310 19.79 23.91 9.37
N GLU A 311 19.43 24.60 10.45
CA GLU A 311 18.92 23.97 11.67
C GLU A 311 17.46 24.37 11.82
N ASP A 312 16.58 23.36 11.83
CA ASP A 312 15.15 23.51 11.99
C ASP A 312 14.73 22.94 13.35
N THR A 313 13.77 23.59 14.01
CA THR A 313 13.25 23.19 15.33
C THR A 313 11.81 22.74 15.17
N PHE A 314 11.42 21.66 15.84
CA PHE A 314 10.11 21.06 15.69
C PHE A 314 9.43 20.82 17.04
N GLU A 315 8.11 21.00 17.03
CA GLU A 315 7.25 20.66 18.14
C GLU A 315 6.43 19.42 17.80
N LYS A 316 6.33 18.49 18.76
CA LYS A 316 5.53 17.28 18.58
C LYS A 316 4.07 17.70 18.53
N GLN A 317 3.38 17.38 17.44
CA GLN A 317 1.96 17.63 17.35
C GLN A 317 1.27 16.80 18.43
N SER A 318 0.74 17.48 19.45
CA SER A 318 0.03 16.81 20.53
C SER A 318 -1.16 16.05 19.94
N ALA A 319 -1.35 14.80 20.36
CA ALA A 319 -2.46 13.96 19.89
C ALA A 319 -3.85 14.62 20.08
N THR A 320 -3.93 15.65 20.94
CA THR A 320 -5.14 16.43 21.24
C THR A 320 -5.33 17.67 20.34
N GLN A 321 -4.31 18.11 19.61
CA GLN A 321 -4.32 19.28 18.71
C GLN A 321 -4.20 18.90 17.23
N GLN A 322 -4.09 17.62 16.92
CA GLN A 322 -4.66 17.17 15.66
C GLN A 322 -6.12 17.66 15.72
N PRO A 323 -6.61 18.51 14.80
CA PRO A 323 -8.06 18.68 14.69
C PRO A 323 -8.60 17.25 14.73
N ALA A 324 -9.67 17.03 15.48
CA ALA A 324 -10.45 15.84 15.25
C ALA A 324 -10.93 15.97 13.80
N VAL A 325 -10.06 15.64 12.83
CA VAL A 325 -10.40 14.75 11.76
C VAL A 325 -11.06 13.66 12.55
N ALA A 326 -12.40 13.72 12.59
CA ALA A 326 -13.19 12.57 12.95
C ALA A 326 -12.41 11.40 12.34
N VAL A 327 -12.18 10.33 13.10
CA VAL A 327 -11.85 9.08 12.45
C VAL A 327 -13.08 8.80 11.58
N SER A 328 -13.12 9.46 10.42
CA SER A 328 -14.04 9.25 9.36
C SER A 328 -13.62 7.86 9.02
N THR A 329 -14.45 6.89 9.40
CA THR A 329 -14.50 5.60 8.73
C THR A 329 -14.04 5.84 7.31
N PRO A 330 -12.86 5.32 6.91
CA PRO A 330 -12.17 5.76 5.70
C PRO A 330 -13.22 5.87 4.62
N GLN A 331 -13.44 7.10 4.13
CA GLN A 331 -14.47 7.35 3.13
C GLN A 331 -14.32 6.25 2.09
N PRO A 332 -15.36 5.44 1.84
CA PRO A 332 -15.21 4.28 0.97
C PRO A 332 -14.66 4.78 -0.35
N ILE A 333 -13.42 4.37 -0.66
CA ILE A 333 -12.73 4.76 -1.89
C ILE A 333 -13.40 4.17 -3.13
N ASP A 334 -14.30 3.20 -2.90
CA ASP A 334 -15.22 2.64 -3.87
C ASP A 334 -15.97 3.75 -4.62
N GLY A 335 -16.01 3.60 -5.93
CA GLY A 335 -16.62 4.55 -6.84
C GLY A 335 -15.91 4.58 -8.19
N ILE A 336 -16.53 5.31 -9.11
CA ILE A 336 -15.95 5.62 -10.40
C ILE A 336 -15.22 6.95 -10.26
N TRP A 337 -13.98 6.99 -10.75
CA TRP A 337 -13.15 8.18 -10.74
C TRP A 337 -12.78 8.51 -12.17
N ILE A 338 -13.06 9.74 -12.58
CA ILE A 338 -12.84 10.24 -13.94
C ILE A 338 -11.61 11.13 -13.95
N ASN A 339 -10.72 10.91 -14.91
CA ASN A 339 -9.58 11.79 -15.13
C ASN A 339 -10.09 13.11 -15.73
N THR A 340 -9.86 14.21 -15.04
CA THR A 340 -10.28 15.54 -15.54
C THR A 340 -9.27 16.16 -16.49
N ASP A 341 -8.08 15.58 -16.64
CA ASP A 341 -7.08 16.01 -17.61
C ASP A 341 -7.38 15.43 -19.00
N GLN A 342 -8.08 16.20 -19.83
CA GLN A 342 -8.41 15.86 -21.21
C GLN A 342 -7.17 15.69 -22.11
N SER A 343 -6.03 16.28 -21.74
CA SER A 343 -4.78 16.18 -22.49
C SER A 343 -4.03 14.87 -22.23
N SER A 344 -4.40 14.15 -21.17
CA SER A 344 -3.81 12.86 -20.86
C SER A 344 -4.20 11.84 -21.94
N MET A 345 -3.19 11.29 -22.63
CA MET A 345 -3.38 10.15 -23.54
C MET A 345 -3.39 8.80 -22.79
N GLY A 346 -3.64 8.84 -21.48
CA GLY A 346 -3.45 7.73 -20.56
C GLY A 346 -4.76 7.14 -20.06
N ILE A 347 -4.89 7.11 -18.74
CA ILE A 347 -6.04 6.55 -18.03
C ILE A 347 -7.15 7.58 -18.01
N THR A 348 -8.31 7.23 -18.55
CA THR A 348 -9.48 8.12 -18.62
C THR A 348 -10.40 7.93 -17.43
N ARG A 349 -10.50 6.69 -16.94
CA ARG A 349 -11.40 6.31 -15.85
C ARG A 349 -10.81 5.16 -15.05
N ILE A 350 -11.05 5.16 -13.75
CA ILE A 350 -10.90 3.97 -12.93
C ILE A 350 -12.19 3.69 -12.15
N ALA A 351 -12.42 2.43 -11.80
CA ALA A 351 -13.49 2.04 -10.88
C ALA A 351 -12.88 1.26 -9.73
N VAL A 352 -13.02 1.76 -8.51
CA VAL A 352 -12.61 1.07 -7.28
C VAL A 352 -13.83 0.37 -6.71
N SER A 353 -13.66 -0.89 -6.30
CA SER A 353 -14.75 -1.71 -5.78
C SER A 353 -14.27 -2.66 -4.67
N SER A 354 -15.22 -3.42 -4.12
CA SER A 354 -14.98 -4.44 -3.09
C SER A 354 -14.35 -3.87 -1.81
N ASN A 355 -14.81 -2.69 -1.37
CA ASN A 355 -14.28 -1.95 -0.22
C ASN A 355 -12.77 -1.64 -0.36
N GLY A 356 -12.39 -1.11 -1.53
CA GLY A 356 -11.04 -0.67 -1.82
C GLY A 356 -10.06 -1.79 -2.13
N LYS A 357 -10.55 -2.99 -2.47
CA LYS A 357 -9.72 -4.17 -2.72
C LYS A 357 -9.55 -4.48 -4.21
N GLN A 358 -10.37 -3.91 -5.06
CA GLN A 358 -10.31 -4.12 -6.49
C GLN A 358 -10.32 -2.79 -7.25
N ILE A 359 -9.63 -2.78 -8.37
CA ILE A 359 -9.58 -1.65 -9.28
C ILE A 359 -9.72 -2.12 -10.73
N THR A 360 -10.63 -1.50 -11.47
CA THR A 360 -10.75 -1.61 -12.93
C THR A 360 -10.20 -0.35 -13.55
N MET A 361 -9.39 -0.48 -14.59
CA MET A 361 -8.74 0.65 -15.27
C MET A 361 -9.23 0.75 -16.71
N TYR A 362 -9.55 1.95 -17.15
CA TYR A 362 -9.91 2.27 -18.53
C TYR A 362 -8.87 3.24 -19.09
N GLU A 363 -8.37 2.93 -20.28
CA GLU A 363 -7.44 3.80 -21.01
C GLU A 363 -8.09 4.33 -22.28
N LYS A 364 -7.69 5.52 -22.70
CA LYS A 364 -8.19 6.15 -23.93
C LYS A 364 -7.95 5.21 -25.13
N CYS A 365 -9.03 4.84 -25.80
CA CYS A 365 -9.03 4.10 -27.05
C CYS A 365 -10.10 4.69 -27.98
N VAL A 366 -10.05 4.33 -29.27
CA VAL A 366 -10.99 4.81 -30.29
C VAL A 366 -11.73 3.57 -30.85
N PRO A 367 -13.07 3.61 -30.96
CA PRO A 367 -13.97 4.74 -30.66
C PRO A 367 -14.26 4.95 -29.17
N GLU A 368 -14.10 3.91 -28.36
CA GLU A 368 -14.41 3.91 -26.93
C GLU A 368 -13.18 3.55 -26.09
N ASP A 369 -13.22 3.89 -24.80
CA ASP A 369 -12.15 3.55 -23.85
C ASP A 369 -11.93 2.03 -23.71
N CYS A 370 -10.67 1.61 -23.75
CA CYS A 370 -10.30 0.21 -23.56
C CYS A 370 -10.35 -0.14 -22.07
N ASN A 371 -11.20 -1.11 -21.72
CA ASN A 371 -11.15 -1.76 -20.42
C ASN A 371 -9.89 -2.64 -20.30
N ARG A 372 -9.01 -2.32 -19.35
CA ARG A 372 -7.79 -3.09 -19.06
C ARG A 372 -8.00 -4.22 -18.05
N GLY A 373 -9.25 -4.46 -17.65
CA GLY A 373 -9.69 -5.47 -16.70
C GLY A 373 -9.60 -5.00 -15.25
N THR A 374 -9.92 -5.91 -14.33
CA THR A 374 -9.91 -5.68 -12.88
C THR A 374 -8.71 -6.33 -12.23
N ARG A 375 -8.09 -5.67 -11.25
CA ARG A 375 -6.94 -6.15 -10.48
C ARG A 375 -7.13 -5.92 -9.00
N GLU A 376 -6.39 -6.68 -8.19
CA GLU A 376 -6.29 -6.46 -6.76
C GLU A 376 -5.61 -5.11 -6.50
N LEU A 377 -6.24 -4.29 -5.66
CA LEU A 377 -5.71 -3.04 -5.17
C LEU A 377 -5.02 -3.31 -3.82
N ARG A 378 -3.72 -3.01 -3.75
CA ARG A 378 -2.90 -3.26 -2.56
C ARG A 378 -2.67 -1.96 -1.81
N LEU A 379 -2.99 -1.94 -0.53
CA LEU A 379 -2.64 -0.85 0.36
C LEU A 379 -1.16 -0.95 0.71
N GLU A 380 -0.39 0.09 0.41
CA GLU A 380 1.02 0.20 0.76
C GLU A 380 1.21 0.80 2.16
N ASN A 381 2.43 0.72 2.68
CA ASN A 381 2.84 1.43 3.89
C ASN A 381 3.73 2.62 3.47
N PRO A 382 3.31 3.87 3.67
CA PRO A 382 2.27 4.34 4.60
C PRO A 382 0.81 4.22 4.09
N PRO A 383 -0.18 4.12 5.01
CA PRO A 383 -1.60 4.07 4.66
C PRO A 383 -2.02 5.30 3.85
N GLY A 384 -2.87 5.09 2.85
CA GLY A 384 -3.34 6.12 1.91
C GLY A 384 -2.73 6.02 0.51
N ILE A 385 -1.67 5.24 0.34
CA ILE A 385 -1.10 4.88 -0.96
C ILE A 385 -1.59 3.49 -1.36
N TYR A 386 -2.11 3.35 -2.57
CA TYR A 386 -2.54 2.07 -3.12
C TYR A 386 -1.81 1.77 -4.42
N THR A 387 -1.51 0.49 -4.67
CA THR A 387 -0.86 0.05 -5.90
C THR A 387 -1.68 -1.02 -6.62
N ALA A 388 -1.58 -1.04 -7.94
CA ALA A 388 -2.10 -2.09 -8.79
C ALA A 388 -1.21 -2.32 -10.00
N VAL A 389 -1.16 -3.56 -10.50
CA VAL A 389 -0.34 -3.95 -11.64
C VAL A 389 -1.20 -4.60 -12.72
N PHE A 390 -1.21 -4.03 -13.92
CA PHE A 390 -1.91 -4.53 -15.09
C PHE A 390 -0.89 -5.05 -16.11
N GLN A 391 -0.90 -6.37 -16.31
CA GLN A 391 -0.06 -7.06 -17.29
C GLN A 391 -0.68 -6.93 -18.68
N GLY A 392 0.04 -6.29 -19.61
CA GLY A 392 -0.32 -6.22 -21.04
C GLY A 392 0.68 -6.99 -21.90
N LYS A 393 0.34 -7.23 -23.17
CA LYS A 393 1.21 -7.98 -24.11
C LYS A 393 2.55 -7.28 -24.37
N THR A 394 2.54 -5.94 -24.42
CA THR A 394 3.71 -5.13 -24.80
C THR A 394 4.26 -4.29 -23.64
N ALA A 395 3.48 -4.11 -22.58
CA ALA A 395 3.89 -3.34 -21.40
C ALA A 395 3.15 -3.80 -20.14
N THR A 396 3.84 -3.68 -19.00
CA THR A 396 3.25 -3.78 -17.66
C THR A 396 2.91 -2.38 -17.17
N SER A 397 1.67 -2.13 -16.79
CA SER A 397 1.24 -0.86 -16.19
C SER A 397 1.25 -0.96 -14.67
N HIS A 398 2.01 -0.08 -14.03
CA HIS A 398 2.04 0.11 -12.59
C HIS A 398 1.24 1.36 -12.24
N LEU A 399 0.25 1.20 -11.38
CA LEU A 399 -0.61 2.26 -10.90
C LEU A 399 -0.30 2.56 -9.44
N ILE A 400 -0.11 3.83 -9.13
CA ILE A 400 0.08 4.32 -7.76
C ILE A 400 -1.02 5.36 -7.51
N LEU A 401 -1.92 5.08 -6.58
CA LEU A 401 -3.03 5.93 -6.20
C LEU A 401 -2.72 6.58 -4.86
N ASN A 402 -2.88 7.89 -4.78
CA ASN A 402 -2.76 8.64 -3.54
C ASN A 402 -4.12 9.32 -3.26
N PHE A 403 -4.80 8.87 -2.21
CA PHE A 403 -6.11 9.38 -1.81
C PHE A 403 -5.96 10.44 -0.73
N ASN A 404 -5.67 11.68 -1.14
CA ASN A 404 -5.58 12.86 -0.27
C ASN A 404 -6.58 13.92 -0.75
N GLU A 405 -7.85 13.83 -0.32
CA GLU A 405 -9.03 14.65 -0.72
C GLU A 405 -9.40 14.60 -2.22
N THR A 406 -8.40 14.52 -3.09
CA THR A 406 -8.45 14.30 -4.53
C THR A 406 -7.64 13.04 -4.84
N LEU A 407 -8.10 12.23 -5.79
CA LEU A 407 -7.33 11.06 -6.20
C LEU A 407 -6.25 11.52 -7.18
N LYS A 408 -4.99 11.32 -6.81
CA LYS A 408 -3.84 11.48 -7.73
C LYS A 408 -3.37 10.11 -8.16
N ILE A 409 -3.25 9.92 -9.47
CA ILE A 409 -2.75 8.68 -10.06
C ILE A 409 -1.41 8.95 -10.72
N ALA A 410 -0.37 8.21 -10.32
CA ALA A 410 0.86 8.09 -11.08
C ALA A 410 0.85 6.75 -11.83
N HIS A 411 1.00 6.83 -13.15
CA HIS A 411 0.95 5.68 -14.05
C HIS A 411 2.29 5.49 -14.76
N ARG A 412 2.90 4.33 -14.54
CA ARG A 412 4.16 3.93 -15.19
C ARG A 412 3.93 2.72 -16.07
N LYS A 413 4.46 2.76 -17.30
CA LYS A 413 4.51 1.61 -18.20
C LYS A 413 5.94 1.12 -18.34
N THR A 414 6.16 -0.16 -18.06
CA THR A 414 7.42 -0.87 -18.31
C THR A 414 7.22 -1.78 -19.51
N TYR A 415 7.88 -1.47 -20.62
CA TYR A 415 7.77 -2.23 -21.87
C TYR A 415 8.62 -3.50 -21.80
N THR A 416 8.31 -4.49 -22.64
CA THR A 416 9.05 -5.77 -22.69
C THR A 416 10.55 -5.61 -22.98
N GLY A 417 10.95 -4.50 -23.62
CA GLY A 417 12.36 -4.13 -23.81
C GLY A 417 13.04 -3.49 -22.59
N GLY A 418 12.35 -3.41 -21.44
CA GLY A 418 12.87 -2.83 -20.20
C GLY A 418 12.82 -1.30 -20.14
N SER A 419 12.38 -0.61 -21.20
CA SER A 419 12.17 0.83 -21.15
C SER A 419 10.98 1.19 -20.26
N GLU A 420 11.11 2.26 -19.49
CA GLU A 420 10.04 2.79 -18.65
C GLU A 420 9.57 4.14 -19.18
N LYS A 421 8.25 4.34 -19.18
CA LYS A 421 7.63 5.63 -19.50
C LYS A 421 6.60 5.96 -18.43
N VAL A 422 6.69 7.17 -17.88
CA VAL A 422 5.62 7.75 -17.07
C VAL A 422 4.60 8.34 -18.03
N THR A 423 3.38 7.82 -18.03
CA THR A 423 2.38 8.11 -19.08
C THR A 423 1.22 8.97 -18.63
N SER A 424 0.94 9.06 -17.34
CA SER A 424 -0.03 10.04 -16.82
C SER A 424 0.22 10.37 -15.35
N GLU A 425 0.11 11.66 -15.06
CA GLU A 425 -0.13 12.23 -13.73
C GLU A 425 -1.31 13.18 -13.90
N GLY A 426 -2.47 12.82 -13.35
CA GLY A 426 -3.69 13.59 -13.55
C GLY A 426 -4.55 13.60 -12.28
N PRO A 427 -5.27 14.70 -12.01
CA PRO A 427 -6.29 14.71 -10.98
C PRO A 427 -7.50 13.88 -11.43
N PHE A 428 -7.99 13.04 -10.52
CA PHE A 428 -9.22 12.28 -10.71
C PHE A 428 -10.28 12.78 -9.74
N VAL A 429 -11.49 12.98 -10.27
CA VAL A 429 -12.66 13.37 -9.47
C VAL A 429 -13.60 12.17 -9.36
N LYS A 430 -14.12 11.94 -8.15
CA LYS A 430 -15.11 10.89 -7.90
C LYS A 430 -16.41 11.29 -8.57
N GLN A 431 -16.89 10.50 -9.52
CA GLN A 431 -18.18 10.72 -10.14
C GLN A 431 -19.26 10.59 -9.08
N THR A 432 -20.03 11.66 -8.86
CA THR A 432 -21.12 11.63 -7.88
C THR A 432 -22.30 10.84 -8.44
N LEU A 433 -23.07 10.18 -7.56
CA LEU A 433 -24.28 9.44 -7.97
C LEU A 433 -25.27 10.31 -8.77
N GLN A 434 -25.27 11.63 -8.55
CA GLN A 434 -26.16 12.56 -9.24
C GLN A 434 -25.72 12.83 -10.70
N GLU A 435 -24.41 12.84 -10.97
CA GLU A 435 -23.85 12.92 -12.33
C GLU A 435 -23.95 11.57 -13.06
N ALA A 436 -23.81 10.46 -12.33
CA ALA A 436 -24.02 9.12 -12.90
C ALA A 436 -25.48 8.88 -13.34
N VAL A 437 -26.45 9.60 -12.77
CA VAL A 437 -27.87 9.51 -13.16
C VAL A 437 -28.19 10.50 -14.29
N ALA A 438 -27.48 11.62 -14.42
CA ALA A 438 -27.62 12.50 -15.59
C ALA A 438 -27.14 11.82 -16.89
N ASP A 439 -26.17 10.91 -16.80
CA ASP A 439 -25.69 10.07 -17.91
C ASP A 439 -26.55 8.79 -18.12
N VAL A 440 -27.53 8.52 -17.26
CA VAL A 440 -28.36 7.30 -17.27
C VAL A 440 -29.87 7.61 -17.34
N ALA A 441 -30.25 8.88 -17.40
CA ALA A 441 -31.60 9.30 -17.73
C ALA A 441 -31.84 9.43 -19.25
N GLU A 442 -31.06 8.70 -20.07
CA GLU A 442 -31.47 8.46 -21.46
C GLU A 442 -32.59 7.44 -21.48
N THR A 443 -33.79 7.96 -21.72
CA THR A 443 -35.00 7.23 -22.08
C THR A 443 -34.68 6.19 -23.14
N ASN A 444 -35.38 5.04 -23.18
CA ASN A 444 -35.30 4.08 -24.30
C ASN A 444 -35.86 4.64 -25.63
N GLU A 445 -36.07 5.95 -25.72
CA GLU A 445 -36.58 6.61 -26.90
C GLU A 445 -35.45 6.76 -27.95
N PRO A 446 -35.77 6.56 -29.24
CA PRO A 446 -34.81 6.74 -30.33
C PRO A 446 -34.36 8.20 -30.45
N GLN A 447 -33.07 8.42 -30.69
CA GLN A 447 -32.43 9.72 -30.88
C GLN A 447 -31.97 9.99 -32.32
N GLY A 448 -32.32 9.10 -33.27
CA GLY A 448 -31.95 9.20 -34.68
C GLY A 448 -30.67 8.42 -35.00
N PRO A 449 -30.33 8.27 -36.30
CA PRO A 449 -29.18 7.48 -36.74
C PRO A 449 -27.87 8.08 -36.24
N ASP A 450 -26.98 7.22 -35.75
CA ASP A 450 -25.57 7.54 -35.50
C ASP A 450 -24.85 7.83 -36.82
N ASN A 451 -23.71 8.53 -36.76
CA ASN A 451 -22.93 8.88 -37.94
C ASN A 451 -22.03 7.74 -38.43
N THR A 452 -22.01 6.61 -37.73
CA THR A 452 -21.14 5.46 -38.01
C THR A 452 -21.99 4.29 -38.53
N PRO A 453 -21.94 3.98 -39.84
CA PRO A 453 -22.68 2.85 -40.39
C PRO A 453 -22.07 1.52 -39.95
N VAL A 454 -22.94 0.53 -39.72
CA VAL A 454 -22.62 -0.88 -39.65
C VAL A 454 -22.86 -1.47 -41.04
N SER A 455 -21.77 -1.91 -41.68
CA SER A 455 -21.86 -2.59 -42.97
C SER A 455 -22.32 -4.03 -42.76
N LEU A 456 -23.45 -4.40 -43.37
CA LEU A 456 -23.91 -5.79 -43.36
C LEU A 456 -23.06 -6.72 -44.24
N TRP A 457 -22.16 -6.17 -45.05
CA TRP A 457 -21.27 -6.97 -45.89
C TRP A 457 -20.27 -7.79 -45.08
N GLU A 458 -19.93 -7.34 -43.86
CA GLU A 458 -19.04 -8.08 -42.97
C GLU A 458 -19.78 -9.27 -42.34
N GLY A 459 -19.82 -10.39 -43.08
CA GLY A 459 -20.33 -11.68 -42.60
C GLY A 459 -21.45 -12.29 -43.44
N LEU A 460 -21.98 -11.58 -44.44
CA LEU A 460 -22.91 -12.17 -45.41
C LEU A 460 -22.14 -13.02 -46.42
N VAL A 461 -22.40 -14.33 -46.37
CA VAL A 461 -21.98 -15.28 -47.40
C VAL A 461 -23.21 -15.59 -48.23
N ALA A 462 -23.18 -15.33 -49.52
CA ALA A 462 -24.27 -15.71 -50.40
C ALA A 462 -24.13 -17.21 -50.74
N ASP A 463 -25.17 -18.00 -50.46
CA ASP A 463 -25.23 -19.41 -50.88
C ASP A 463 -25.32 -19.56 -52.41
N THR A 464 -25.65 -18.47 -53.11
CA THR A 464 -25.78 -18.40 -54.57
C THR A 464 -24.66 -17.53 -55.13
N ASN A 465 -23.87 -18.09 -56.05
CA ASN A 465 -22.79 -17.37 -56.69
C ASN A 465 -23.39 -16.38 -57.70
N PHE A 466 -23.44 -15.10 -57.34
CA PHE A 466 -23.87 -14.07 -58.29
C PHE A 466 -22.82 -13.97 -59.40
N GLU A 467 -23.19 -14.33 -60.63
CA GLU A 467 -22.30 -14.30 -61.80
C GLU A 467 -21.78 -12.89 -62.08
N PHE A 468 -22.52 -11.86 -61.63
CA PHE A 468 -22.13 -10.45 -61.69
C PHE A 468 -22.40 -9.76 -60.33
N PRO A 469 -21.41 -9.69 -59.41
CA PRO A 469 -21.54 -9.08 -58.08
C PRO A 469 -21.98 -7.60 -58.08
N TYR A 470 -21.90 -6.94 -59.24
CA TYR A 470 -22.22 -5.53 -59.47
C TYR A 470 -23.62 -5.29 -60.05
N GLU A 471 -24.44 -6.33 -60.26
CA GLU A 471 -25.85 -6.12 -60.68
C GLU A 471 -26.76 -5.68 -59.51
N ILE A 472 -26.32 -5.83 -58.26
CA ILE A 472 -26.97 -5.25 -57.08
C ILE A 472 -26.35 -3.86 -56.78
N THR A 473 -26.37 -2.94 -57.74
CA THR A 473 -25.68 -1.64 -57.60
C THR A 473 -26.49 -0.54 -56.91
N ASN A 474 -27.74 -0.81 -56.52
CA ASN A 474 -28.63 0.23 -55.96
C ASN A 474 -29.12 -0.01 -54.52
N ILE A 475 -28.57 -1.01 -53.81
CA ILE A 475 -28.93 -1.24 -52.40
C ILE A 475 -27.73 -0.87 -51.53
N ARG A 476 -27.85 0.25 -50.80
CA ARG A 476 -26.93 0.54 -49.69
C ARG A 476 -27.31 -0.36 -48.52
N MET A 477 -26.40 -1.23 -48.11
CA MET A 477 -26.54 -2.18 -47.00
C MET A 477 -25.86 -1.66 -45.72
N ASP A 478 -25.84 -0.33 -45.59
CA ASP A 478 -25.35 0.35 -44.40
C ASP A 478 -26.52 0.53 -43.45
N ILE A 479 -26.46 -0.11 -42.29
CA ILE A 479 -27.41 0.11 -41.21
C ILE A 479 -26.79 1.11 -40.24
N TYR A 480 -27.54 2.13 -39.84
CA TYR A 480 -27.07 3.08 -38.84
C TYR A 480 -27.73 2.75 -37.50
N PRO A 481 -26.98 2.36 -36.45
CA PRO A 481 -27.56 2.20 -35.12
C PRO A 481 -28.10 3.56 -34.65
N ASP A 482 -29.16 3.56 -33.84
CA ASP A 482 -29.59 4.78 -33.18
C ASP A 482 -28.50 5.32 -32.26
N LYS A 483 -28.37 6.65 -32.16
CA LYS A 483 -27.44 7.32 -31.24
C LYS A 483 -27.62 6.88 -29.79
N ASN A 484 -28.83 6.47 -29.42
CA ASN A 484 -29.11 5.78 -28.18
C ASN A 484 -29.03 4.25 -28.37
N PRO A 485 -27.93 3.59 -27.93
CA PRO A 485 -27.74 2.16 -28.11
C PRO A 485 -28.74 1.29 -27.33
N ARG A 486 -29.50 1.88 -26.39
CA ARG A 486 -30.54 1.18 -25.61
C ARG A 486 -31.92 1.20 -26.27
N SER A 487 -32.13 2.05 -27.28
CA SER A 487 -33.41 2.09 -28.02
C SER A 487 -33.69 0.78 -28.76
N GLY A 488 -32.63 0.04 -29.14
CA GLY A 488 -32.73 -1.14 -29.99
C GLY A 488 -33.16 -0.82 -31.43
N VAL A 489 -33.16 0.46 -31.81
CA VAL A 489 -33.56 0.94 -33.14
C VAL A 489 -32.33 1.07 -34.04
N PHE A 490 -32.53 0.76 -35.31
CA PHE A 490 -31.55 0.85 -36.40
C PHE A 490 -32.25 1.51 -37.61
N TYR A 491 -31.52 2.31 -38.38
CA TYR A 491 -32.02 3.10 -39.52
C TYR A 491 -31.42 2.66 -40.84
#